data_AF-A0AA95HMA5-F1
#
_entry.id   AF-A0AA95HMA5-F1
#
_cell.length_a   1.000
_cell.length_b   1.000
_cell.length_c   1.000
_cell.angle_alpha   90.00
_cell.angle_beta   90.00
_cell.angle_gamma   90.00
#
_symmetry.space_group_name_H-M   'P 1'
#
loop_
_entity.id
_entity.type
_entity.pdbx_description
1 polymer ?
#
loop_
_entity_poly.entity_id
_entity_poly.type
_entity_poly.pdbx_seq_one_letter_code
_entity_poly.pdbx_strand_id
1 'polypeptide(L)'
;MYEHPDSALGVLQGMKVPASSDKLQNATWALLTVQAKYKNYKEELADSTLINIAYDYFMKQDNPQRKAMVLYYKGVLYEKADKKNEAQESYLKAIEEVEKTKDYQLAHLIYSSIGNIYLYNSLNEYALQMFKQSLHYAKLSENKNYICSAYYDLGKVYSVLFDFDNSIKYYKEAIQMAETLHNNGILINGMNELAGVYTETKDYQPALSYAQKALILKETSELPLKKG
;
A
#
# COMPACT_ATOMS: atom_id res chain seq x y z
N MET A 1 8.96 1.10 13.00
CA MET A 1 7.68 0.57 12.44
C MET A 1 7.64 0.61 10.92
N TYR A 2 8.07 1.69 10.26
CA TYR A 2 8.17 1.73 8.79
C TYR A 2 9.39 0.99 8.24
N GLU A 3 10.53 1.05 8.94
CA GLU A 3 11.78 0.41 8.50
C GLU A 3 11.96 -1.03 9.02
N HIS A 4 11.53 -1.30 10.26
CA HIS A 4 11.70 -2.60 10.92
C HIS A 4 10.39 -3.09 11.58
N PRO A 5 9.41 -3.53 10.78
CA PRO A 5 8.13 -4.00 11.32
C PRO A 5 8.25 -5.34 12.06
N ASP A 6 9.13 -6.25 11.66
CA ASP A 6 9.34 -7.55 12.33
C ASP A 6 9.90 -7.40 13.75
N SER A 7 10.94 -6.58 13.89
CA SER A 7 11.53 -6.27 15.20
C SER A 7 10.51 -5.60 16.12
N ALA A 8 9.73 -4.65 15.57
CA ALA A 8 8.66 -4.00 16.32
C ALA A 8 7.57 -4.99 16.78
N LEU A 9 7.20 -5.94 15.93
CA LEU A 9 6.25 -6.99 16.30
C LEU A 9 6.80 -7.89 17.41
N GLY A 10 8.08 -8.29 17.33
CA GLY A 10 8.72 -9.09 18.37
C GLY A 10 8.72 -8.39 19.73
N VAL A 11 9.02 -7.08 19.76
CA VAL A 11 8.93 -6.26 20.98
C VAL A 11 7.49 -6.23 21.51
N LEU A 12 6.51 -5.92 20.66
CA LEU A 12 5.11 -5.82 21.06
C LEU A 12 4.53 -7.14 21.61
N GLN A 13 4.97 -8.27 21.06
CA GLN A 13 4.58 -9.61 21.51
C GLN A 13 5.26 -10.03 22.82
N GLY A 14 6.48 -9.53 23.07
CA GLY A 14 7.22 -9.78 24.32
C GLY A 14 6.82 -8.85 25.48
N MET A 15 6.08 -7.77 25.21
CA MET A 15 5.61 -6.84 26.23
C MET A 15 4.41 -7.38 27.00
N LYS A 16 4.32 -7.03 28.29
CA LYS A 16 3.07 -7.22 29.05
C LYS A 16 1.97 -6.35 28.43
N VAL A 17 0.86 -6.97 28.04
CA VAL A 17 -0.31 -6.26 27.50
C VAL A 17 -0.78 -5.21 28.52
N PRO A 18 -0.91 -3.94 28.15
CA PRO A 18 -1.38 -2.90 29.06
C PRO A 18 -2.80 -3.20 29.55
N ALA A 19 -3.06 -2.91 30.82
CA ALA A 19 -4.39 -3.08 31.40
C ALA A 19 -5.42 -2.19 30.70
N SER A 20 -6.66 -2.66 30.55
CA SER A 20 -7.74 -1.89 29.94
C SER A 20 -8.11 -0.61 30.70
N SER A 21 -7.72 -0.52 31.98
CA SER A 21 -7.84 0.70 32.79
C SER A 21 -6.90 1.82 32.34
N ASP A 22 -5.72 1.48 31.80
CA ASP A 22 -4.82 2.44 31.17
C ASP A 22 -5.18 2.58 29.68
N LYS A 23 -6.24 3.36 29.43
CA LYS A 23 -6.85 3.50 28.10
C LYS A 23 -5.85 3.96 27.03
N LEU A 24 -4.92 4.85 27.37
CA LEU A 24 -3.94 5.38 26.42
C LEU A 24 -2.93 4.31 26.02
N GLN A 25 -2.31 3.64 27.01
CA GLN A 25 -1.31 2.63 26.71
C GLN A 25 -1.93 1.42 26.01
N ASN A 26 -3.13 1.01 26.45
CA ASN A 26 -3.88 -0.08 25.83
C ASN A 26 -4.24 0.22 24.36
N ALA A 27 -4.80 1.41 24.07
CA ALA A 27 -5.11 1.82 22.70
C ALA A 27 -3.87 1.98 21.83
N THR A 28 -2.77 2.52 22.39
CA THR A 28 -1.50 2.67 21.67
C THR A 28 -0.91 1.31 21.33
N TRP A 29 -0.86 0.39 22.29
CA TRP A 29 -0.38 -0.98 22.08
C TRP A 29 -1.24 -1.71 21.04
N ALA A 30 -2.56 -1.58 21.11
CA ALA A 30 -3.47 -2.20 20.15
C ALA A 30 -3.23 -1.69 18.71
N LEU A 31 -3.13 -0.37 18.52
CA LEU A 31 -2.83 0.24 17.22
C LEU A 31 -1.49 -0.23 16.66
N LEU A 32 -0.43 -0.19 17.49
CA LEU A 32 0.91 -0.60 17.06
C LEU A 32 0.97 -2.09 16.74
N THR A 33 0.22 -2.93 17.45
CA THR A 33 0.11 -4.37 17.19
C THR A 33 -0.56 -4.65 15.85
N VAL A 34 -1.67 -3.98 15.54
CA VAL A 34 -2.34 -4.09 14.22
C VAL A 34 -1.38 -3.66 13.11
N GLN A 35 -0.71 -2.51 13.28
CA GLN A 35 0.26 -1.99 12.32
C GLN A 35 1.41 -2.97 12.07
N ALA A 36 2.00 -3.53 13.13
CA ALA A 36 3.11 -4.47 13.01
C ALA A 36 2.68 -5.80 12.38
N LYS A 37 1.52 -6.34 12.77
CA LYS A 37 0.97 -7.57 12.14
C LYS A 37 0.70 -7.38 10.65
N TYR A 38 0.09 -6.26 10.27
CA TYR A 38 -0.19 -5.95 8.86
C TYR A 38 1.09 -5.87 8.02
N LYS A 39 2.12 -5.17 8.50
CA LYS A 39 3.37 -4.97 7.76
C LYS A 39 4.22 -6.23 7.63
N ASN A 40 4.03 -7.23 8.49
CA ASN A 40 4.76 -8.51 8.44
C ASN A 40 3.99 -9.63 7.73
N TYR A 41 2.95 -9.29 6.97
CA TYR A 41 2.13 -10.24 6.19
C TYR A 41 1.60 -11.44 7.01
N LYS A 42 1.44 -11.30 8.33
CA LYS A 42 0.92 -12.38 9.17
C LYS A 42 -0.60 -12.46 8.95
N GLU A 43 -1.04 -13.50 8.27
CA GLU A 43 -2.41 -13.71 7.74
C GLU A 43 -3.51 -13.85 8.82
N GLU A 44 -3.17 -13.94 10.10
CA GLU A 44 -4.14 -13.96 11.23
C GLU A 44 -4.78 -12.58 11.51
N LEU A 45 -5.15 -11.85 10.45
CA LEU A 45 -5.76 -10.52 10.53
C LEU A 45 -7.28 -10.62 10.47
N ALA A 46 -7.85 -11.04 11.60
CA ALA A 46 -9.26 -10.89 11.94
C ALA A 46 -9.47 -10.33 13.37
N ASP A 47 -8.43 -9.79 14.02
CA ASP A 47 -8.61 -9.20 15.35
C ASP A 47 -9.13 -7.75 15.24
N SER A 48 -10.34 -7.63 14.69
CA SER A 48 -11.12 -6.39 14.65
C SER A 48 -11.26 -5.76 16.05
N THR A 49 -11.10 -6.54 17.11
CA THR A 49 -11.08 -6.09 18.50
C THR A 49 -9.98 -5.07 18.76
N LEU A 50 -8.73 -5.34 18.33
CA LEU A 50 -7.61 -4.45 18.61
C LEU A 50 -7.75 -3.10 17.90
N ILE A 51 -8.18 -3.12 16.63
CA ILE A 51 -8.40 -1.85 15.92
C ILE A 51 -9.56 -1.06 16.51
N ASN A 52 -10.61 -1.74 17.00
CA ASN A 52 -11.75 -1.09 17.65
C ASN A 52 -11.37 -0.45 19.00
N ILE A 53 -10.52 -1.11 19.80
CA ILE A 53 -9.96 -0.53 21.03
C ILE A 53 -9.23 0.78 20.71
N ALA A 54 -8.36 0.78 19.69
CA ALA A 54 -7.65 1.97 19.27
C ALA A 54 -8.61 3.06 18.76
N TYR A 55 -9.62 2.68 17.97
CA TYR A 55 -10.65 3.56 17.43
C TYR A 55 -11.45 4.26 18.52
N ASP A 56 -12.00 3.50 19.46
CA ASP A 56 -12.85 4.02 20.52
C ASP A 56 -12.16 5.04 21.43
N TYR A 57 -10.82 4.94 21.52
CA TYR A 57 -9.99 5.87 22.26
C TYR A 57 -9.54 7.07 21.41
N PHE A 58 -8.86 6.84 20.29
CA PHE A 58 -8.20 7.90 19.51
C PHE A 58 -9.18 8.80 18.76
N MET A 59 -10.37 8.30 18.38
CA MET A 59 -11.38 9.15 17.74
C MET A 59 -11.91 10.26 18.67
N LYS A 60 -11.77 10.09 19.99
CA LYS A 60 -12.18 11.08 20.99
C LYS A 60 -11.07 12.07 21.37
N GLN A 61 -9.84 11.84 20.91
CA GLN A 61 -8.70 12.72 21.20
C GLN A 61 -8.56 13.80 20.14
N ASP A 62 -7.97 14.94 20.46
CA ASP A 62 -7.59 15.94 19.46
C ASP A 62 -6.21 15.60 18.87
N ASN A 63 -6.15 14.49 18.12
CA ASN A 63 -4.92 14.01 17.52
C ASN A 63 -5.17 13.50 16.08
N PRO A 64 -5.06 14.36 15.06
CA PRO A 64 -5.37 13.99 13.68
C PRO A 64 -4.49 12.86 13.15
N GLN A 65 -3.21 12.85 13.53
CA GLN A 65 -2.26 11.77 13.22
C GLN A 65 -2.79 10.39 13.66
N ARG A 66 -3.18 10.26 14.92
CA ARG A 66 -3.67 8.98 15.47
C ARG A 66 -5.02 8.61 14.87
N LYS A 67 -5.91 9.57 14.64
CA LYS A 67 -7.20 9.32 13.97
C LYS A 67 -6.98 8.77 12.55
N ALA A 68 -6.16 9.44 11.75
CA ALA A 68 -5.82 9.01 10.40
C ALA A 68 -5.24 7.59 10.39
N MET A 69 -4.29 7.29 11.29
CA MET A 69 -3.69 5.96 11.39
C MET A 69 -4.73 4.88 11.68
N VAL A 70 -5.61 5.11 12.67
CA VAL A 70 -6.62 4.13 13.03
C VAL A 70 -7.63 3.93 11.90
N LEU A 71 -8.10 5.01 11.29
CA LEU A 71 -9.04 4.96 10.18
C LEU A 71 -8.45 4.23 8.97
N TYR A 72 -7.18 4.47 8.64
CA TYR A 72 -6.45 3.74 7.62
C TYR A 72 -6.40 2.23 7.93
N TYR A 73 -5.95 1.83 9.12
CA TYR A 73 -5.86 0.40 9.46
C TYR A 73 -7.24 -0.27 9.57
N LYS A 74 -8.28 0.47 9.94
CA LYS A 74 -9.66 -0.02 9.89
C LYS A 74 -10.11 -0.27 8.46
N GLY A 75 -9.81 0.65 7.54
CA GLY A 75 -10.05 0.48 6.10
C GLY A 75 -9.35 -0.76 5.53
N VAL A 76 -8.08 -0.95 5.88
CA VAL A 76 -7.29 -2.13 5.47
C VAL A 76 -7.93 -3.43 5.94
N LEU A 77 -8.42 -3.47 7.19
CA LEU A 77 -9.09 -4.66 7.73
C LEU A 77 -10.45 -4.91 7.07
N TYR A 78 -11.18 -3.84 6.70
CA TYR A 78 -12.41 -3.98 5.94
C TYR A 78 -12.15 -4.52 4.52
N GLU A 79 -11.11 -4.08 3.81
CA GLU A 79 -10.74 -4.65 2.51
C GLU A 79 -10.44 -6.15 2.61
N LYS A 80 -9.71 -6.56 3.65
CA LYS A 80 -9.44 -7.99 3.91
C LYS A 80 -10.70 -8.80 4.21
N ALA A 81 -11.71 -8.16 4.80
CA ALA A 81 -13.01 -8.76 5.06
C ALA A 81 -13.99 -8.64 3.88
N ASP A 82 -13.52 -8.19 2.71
CA ASP A 82 -14.31 -7.91 1.50
C ASP A 82 -15.45 -6.89 1.71
N LYS A 83 -15.30 -6.03 2.74
CA LYS A 83 -16.24 -4.96 3.12
C LYS A 83 -15.84 -3.63 2.47
N LYS A 84 -15.95 -3.57 1.15
CA LYS A 84 -15.40 -2.46 0.34
C LYS A 84 -16.01 -1.10 0.64
N ASN A 85 -17.31 -1.04 0.93
CA ASN A 85 -17.99 0.22 1.24
C ASN A 85 -17.49 0.78 2.58
N GLU A 86 -17.37 -0.07 3.60
CA GLU A 86 -16.83 0.33 4.90
C GLU A 86 -15.34 0.68 4.84
N ALA A 87 -14.57 0.01 3.98
CA ALA A 87 -13.19 0.36 3.69
C ALA A 87 -13.10 1.77 3.07
N GLN A 88 -13.89 2.01 2.03
CA GLN A 88 -13.97 3.32 1.37
C GLN A 88 -14.31 4.43 2.35
N GLU A 89 -15.36 4.24 3.17
CA GLU A 89 -15.75 5.24 4.19
C GLU A 89 -14.61 5.51 5.18
N SER A 90 -13.91 4.46 5.61
CA SER A 90 -12.79 4.57 6.54
C SER A 90 -11.63 5.36 5.92
N TYR A 91 -11.29 5.10 4.65
CA TYR A 91 -10.22 5.83 3.96
C TYR A 91 -10.58 7.30 3.70
N LEU A 92 -11.82 7.61 3.34
CA LEU A 92 -12.25 9.00 3.15
C LEU A 92 -12.13 9.81 4.46
N LYS A 93 -12.57 9.23 5.59
CA LYS A 93 -12.35 9.86 6.91
C LYS A 93 -10.87 9.97 7.26
N ALA A 94 -10.04 8.99 6.84
CA ALA A 94 -8.60 9.04 7.07
C ALA A 94 -7.95 10.19 6.28
N ILE A 95 -8.43 10.51 5.07
CA ILE A 95 -7.99 11.66 4.27
C ILE A 95 -8.24 12.96 5.03
N GLU A 96 -9.47 13.16 5.52
CA GLU A 96 -9.83 14.38 6.29
C GLU A 96 -8.91 14.63 7.47
N GLU A 97 -8.42 13.56 8.11
CA GLU A 97 -7.52 13.66 9.26
C GLU A 97 -6.05 13.80 8.84
N VAL A 98 -5.59 13.07 7.80
CA VAL A 98 -4.18 13.09 7.39
C VAL A 98 -3.78 14.41 6.74
N GLU A 99 -4.71 15.09 6.05
CA GLU A 99 -4.49 16.42 5.46
C GLU A 99 -4.21 17.50 6.51
N LYS A 100 -4.60 17.26 7.77
CA LYS A 100 -4.28 18.13 8.92
C LYS A 100 -2.87 17.88 9.47
N THR A 101 -2.10 16.97 8.87
CA THR A 101 -0.80 16.51 9.37
C THR A 101 0.31 16.69 8.33
N LYS A 102 1.54 16.36 8.72
CA LYS A 102 2.68 16.20 7.80
C LYS A 102 3.13 14.75 7.69
N ASP A 103 2.24 13.79 7.97
CA ASP A 103 2.53 12.37 7.76
C ASP A 103 2.31 12.00 6.30
N TYR A 104 3.29 12.38 5.47
CA TYR A 104 3.25 12.14 4.04
C TYR A 104 3.32 10.65 3.69
N GLN A 105 3.91 9.82 4.55
CA GLN A 105 3.93 8.36 4.35
C GLN A 105 2.54 7.77 4.52
N LEU A 106 1.82 8.15 5.58
CA LEU A 106 0.45 7.73 5.81
C LEU A 106 -0.49 8.28 4.72
N ALA A 107 -0.32 9.53 4.30
CA ALA A 107 -1.10 10.12 3.23
C ALA A 107 -0.96 9.30 1.94
N HIS A 108 0.28 9.01 1.49
CA HIS A 108 0.52 8.13 0.34
C HIS A 108 -0.25 6.81 0.44
N LEU A 109 -0.15 6.12 1.58
CA LEU A 109 -0.83 4.84 1.80
C LEU A 109 -2.36 4.96 1.70
N ILE A 110 -2.95 5.99 2.30
CA ILE A 110 -4.40 6.22 2.25
C ILE A 110 -4.85 6.50 0.81
N TYR A 111 -4.16 7.41 0.09
CA TYR A 111 -4.52 7.77 -1.29
C TYR A 111 -4.32 6.61 -2.27
N SER A 112 -3.28 5.78 -2.10
CA SER A 112 -3.12 4.56 -2.90
C SER A 112 -4.25 3.56 -2.62
N SER A 113 -4.61 3.33 -1.35
CA SER A 113 -5.70 2.41 -0.98
C SER A 113 -7.05 2.84 -1.56
N ILE A 114 -7.47 4.09 -1.39
CA ILE A 114 -8.72 4.58 -1.97
C ILE A 114 -8.69 4.57 -3.51
N GLY A 115 -7.54 4.86 -4.12
CA GLY A 115 -7.35 4.77 -5.57
C GLY A 115 -7.59 3.36 -6.10
N ASN A 116 -7.11 2.33 -5.39
CA ASN A 116 -7.38 0.93 -5.73
C ASN A 116 -8.87 0.57 -5.63
N ILE A 117 -9.58 1.08 -4.61
CA ILE A 117 -11.05 0.90 -4.51
C ILE A 117 -11.76 1.54 -5.71
N TYR A 118 -11.41 2.77 -6.06
CA TYR A 118 -12.01 3.45 -7.22
C TYR A 118 -11.71 2.73 -8.52
N LEU A 119 -10.50 2.24 -8.72
CA LEU A 119 -10.15 1.49 -9.92
C LEU A 119 -10.95 0.18 -10.00
N TYR A 120 -11.09 -0.54 -8.88
CA TYR A 120 -11.89 -1.76 -8.83
C TYR A 120 -13.37 -1.52 -9.19
N ASN A 121 -13.91 -0.37 -8.78
CA ASN A 121 -15.28 0.06 -9.08
C ASN A 121 -15.43 0.73 -10.46
N SER A 122 -14.40 0.65 -11.33
CA SER A 122 -14.36 1.31 -12.64
C SER A 122 -14.54 2.83 -12.61
N LEU A 123 -14.27 3.46 -11.46
CA LEU A 123 -14.26 4.90 -11.25
C LEU A 123 -12.87 5.46 -11.62
N ASN A 124 -12.44 5.20 -12.86
CA ASN A 124 -11.04 5.33 -13.29
C ASN A 124 -10.49 6.76 -13.18
N GLU A 125 -11.31 7.77 -13.47
CA GLU A 125 -10.91 9.19 -13.32
C GLU A 125 -10.67 9.57 -11.85
N TYR A 126 -11.51 9.08 -10.95
CA TYR A 126 -11.30 9.28 -9.51
C TYR A 126 -10.06 8.52 -9.03
N ALA A 127 -9.85 7.28 -9.50
CA ALA A 127 -8.64 6.52 -9.21
C ALA A 127 -7.38 7.27 -9.67
N LEU A 128 -7.40 7.86 -10.87
CA LEU A 128 -6.28 8.66 -11.39
C LEU A 128 -5.99 9.87 -10.51
N GLN A 129 -7.01 10.58 -10.05
CA GLN A 129 -6.84 11.70 -9.11
C GLN A 129 -6.21 11.24 -7.79
N MET A 130 -6.68 10.12 -7.24
CA MET A 130 -6.14 9.56 -5.99
C MET A 130 -4.69 9.10 -6.15
N PHE A 131 -4.35 8.44 -7.26
CA PHE A 131 -2.96 8.00 -7.52
C PHE A 131 -2.02 9.18 -7.79
N LYS A 132 -2.49 10.28 -8.40
CA LYS A 132 -1.71 11.53 -8.50
C LYS A 132 -1.41 12.13 -7.12
N GLN A 133 -2.39 12.16 -6.22
CA GLN A 133 -2.17 12.60 -4.82
C GLN A 133 -1.22 11.65 -4.08
N SER A 134 -1.38 10.34 -4.27
CA SER A 134 -0.47 9.33 -3.73
C SER A 134 0.99 9.56 -4.16
N LEU A 135 1.23 9.86 -5.44
CA LEU A 135 2.57 10.21 -5.93
C LEU A 135 3.10 11.52 -5.33
N HIS A 136 2.24 12.53 -5.18
CA HIS A 136 2.62 13.79 -4.55
C HIS A 136 3.13 13.57 -3.12
N TYR A 137 2.37 12.86 -2.30
CA TYR A 137 2.76 12.55 -0.92
C TYR A 137 3.95 11.57 -0.84
N ALA A 138 4.07 10.61 -1.75
CA ALA A 138 5.25 9.76 -1.84
C ALA A 138 6.52 10.58 -2.06
N LYS A 139 6.48 11.56 -2.96
CA LYS A 139 7.61 12.48 -3.21
C LYS A 139 7.93 13.35 -1.99
N LEU A 140 6.91 13.91 -1.32
CA LEU A 140 7.10 14.67 -0.08
C LEU A 140 7.68 13.83 1.06
N SER A 141 7.37 12.53 1.10
CA SER A 141 7.92 11.61 2.10
C SER A 141 9.37 11.20 1.83
N GLU A 142 9.89 11.51 0.64
CA GLU A 142 11.20 11.07 0.12
C GLU A 142 11.42 9.55 0.11
N ASN A 143 10.35 8.77 0.33
CA ASN A 143 10.41 7.32 0.36
C ASN A 143 10.40 6.77 -1.06
N LYS A 144 11.57 6.32 -1.52
CA LYS A 144 11.76 5.78 -2.87
C LYS A 144 10.87 4.57 -3.19
N ASN A 145 10.57 3.72 -2.19
CA ASN A 145 9.65 2.59 -2.40
C ASN A 145 8.22 3.06 -2.66
N TYR A 146 7.77 4.13 -1.98
CA TYR A 146 6.45 4.73 -2.20
C TYR A 146 6.36 5.51 -3.52
N ILE A 147 7.45 6.13 -3.96
CA ILE A 147 7.50 6.77 -5.28
C ILE A 147 7.39 5.69 -6.36
N CYS A 148 8.12 4.58 -6.19
CA CYS A 148 8.08 3.42 -7.09
C CYS A 148 6.67 2.81 -7.18
N SER A 149 5.98 2.59 -6.05
CA SER A 149 4.61 2.06 -6.06
C SER A 149 3.61 3.05 -6.65
N ALA A 150 3.75 4.35 -6.41
CA ALA A 150 2.86 5.35 -6.99
C ALA A 150 3.02 5.46 -8.52
N TYR A 151 4.23 5.29 -9.06
CA TYR A 151 4.42 5.18 -10.51
C TYR A 151 3.77 3.92 -11.08
N TYR A 152 3.88 2.78 -10.39
CA TYR A 152 3.19 1.56 -10.80
C TYR A 152 1.65 1.75 -10.83
N ASP A 153 1.08 2.34 -9.78
CA ASP A 153 -0.37 2.62 -9.70
C ASP A 153 -0.85 3.58 -10.80
N LEU A 154 -0.03 4.58 -11.16
CA LEU A 154 -0.32 5.46 -12.29
C LEU A 154 -0.29 4.73 -13.63
N GLY A 155 0.70 3.87 -13.86
CA GLY A 155 0.77 3.06 -15.08
C GLY A 155 -0.50 2.21 -15.25
N LYS A 156 -0.94 1.58 -14.16
CA LYS A 156 -2.15 0.76 -14.10
C LYS A 156 -3.42 1.52 -14.47
N VAL A 157 -3.67 2.69 -13.87
CA VAL A 157 -4.88 3.45 -14.19
C VAL A 157 -4.86 4.01 -15.62
N TYR A 158 -3.70 4.45 -16.13
CA TYR A 158 -3.61 4.90 -17.53
C TYR A 158 -3.83 3.76 -18.52
N SER A 159 -3.39 2.54 -18.19
CA SER A 159 -3.69 1.33 -18.98
C SER A 159 -5.20 1.11 -19.11
N VAL A 160 -5.93 1.17 -17.98
CA VAL A 160 -7.39 1.01 -17.96
C VAL A 160 -8.13 2.15 -18.68
N LEU A 161 -7.54 3.35 -18.72
CA LEU A 161 -8.04 4.49 -19.48
C LEU A 161 -7.67 4.45 -20.97
N PHE A 162 -6.97 3.42 -21.44
CA PHE A 162 -6.44 3.30 -22.81
C PHE A 162 -5.47 4.42 -23.21
N ASP A 163 -4.92 5.15 -22.23
CA ASP A 163 -3.83 6.09 -22.44
C ASP A 163 -2.51 5.34 -22.35
N PHE A 164 -2.22 4.59 -23.42
CA PHE A 164 -1.09 3.66 -23.46
C PHE A 164 0.26 4.38 -23.40
N ASP A 165 0.37 5.61 -23.91
CA ASP A 165 1.60 6.39 -23.86
C ASP A 165 1.98 6.73 -22.42
N ASN A 166 1.02 7.24 -21.62
CA ASN A 166 1.27 7.50 -20.21
C ASN A 166 1.45 6.20 -19.42
N SER A 167 0.68 5.16 -19.73
CA SER A 167 0.84 3.83 -19.11
C SER A 167 2.27 3.30 -19.27
N ILE A 168 2.78 3.25 -20.50
CA ILE A 168 4.14 2.81 -20.82
C ILE A 168 5.18 3.65 -20.07
N LYS A 169 5.02 4.98 -20.08
CA LYS A 169 5.92 5.90 -19.38
C LYS A 169 6.00 5.57 -17.89
N TYR A 170 4.86 5.51 -17.19
CA TYR A 170 4.84 5.30 -15.75
C TYR A 170 5.26 3.89 -15.34
N TYR A 171 4.92 2.85 -16.11
CA TYR A 171 5.43 1.51 -15.86
C TYR A 171 6.95 1.42 -16.04
N LYS A 172 7.54 2.08 -17.05
CA LYS A 172 9.00 2.12 -17.21
C LYS A 172 9.71 2.80 -16.04
N GLU A 173 9.19 3.93 -15.57
CA GLU A 173 9.72 4.62 -14.38
C GLU A 173 9.65 3.71 -13.14
N ALA A 174 8.52 3.01 -12.94
CA ALA A 174 8.37 2.06 -11.83
C ALA A 174 9.35 0.88 -11.93
N ILE A 175 9.51 0.29 -13.12
CA ILE A 175 10.44 -0.83 -13.37
C ILE A 175 11.88 -0.40 -13.08
N GLN A 176 12.33 0.73 -13.65
CA GLN A 176 13.68 1.24 -13.44
C GLN A 176 13.96 1.50 -11.95
N MET A 177 13.01 2.10 -11.24
CA MET A 177 13.16 2.29 -9.80
C MET A 177 13.17 0.96 -9.05
N ALA A 178 12.28 0.03 -9.38
CA ALA A 178 12.20 -1.28 -8.73
C ALA A 178 13.49 -2.09 -8.88
N GLU A 179 14.17 -2.01 -10.04
CA GLU A 179 15.50 -2.59 -10.24
C GLU A 179 16.53 -2.02 -9.26
N THR A 180 16.60 -0.69 -9.13
CA THR A 180 17.55 -0.03 -8.21
C THR A 180 17.25 -0.28 -6.74
N LEU A 181 15.97 -0.51 -6.40
CA LEU A 181 15.50 -0.76 -5.04
C LEU A 181 15.47 -2.25 -4.69
N HIS A 182 15.81 -3.13 -5.63
CA HIS A 182 15.65 -4.58 -5.50
C HIS A 182 14.23 -5.01 -5.09
N ASN A 183 13.22 -4.26 -5.55
CA ASN A 183 11.81 -4.56 -5.30
C ASN A 183 11.29 -5.53 -6.37
N ASN A 184 11.58 -6.82 -6.20
CA ASN A 184 11.21 -7.86 -7.17
C ASN A 184 9.69 -7.93 -7.42
N GLY A 185 8.86 -7.60 -6.42
CA GLY A 185 7.41 -7.62 -6.56
C GLY A 185 6.90 -6.61 -7.59
N ILE A 186 7.29 -5.33 -7.45
CA ILE A 186 6.92 -4.30 -8.43
C ILE A 186 7.64 -4.53 -9.76
N LEU A 187 8.89 -5.01 -9.73
CA LEU A 187 9.66 -5.28 -10.93
C LEU A 187 8.96 -6.31 -11.84
N ILE A 188 8.61 -7.47 -11.29
CA ILE A 188 7.94 -8.55 -12.04
C ILE A 188 6.55 -8.11 -12.49
N ASN A 189 5.75 -7.52 -11.59
CA ASN A 189 4.40 -7.08 -11.94
C ASN A 189 4.41 -5.97 -12.98
N GLY A 190 5.28 -4.97 -12.84
CA GLY A 190 5.42 -3.87 -13.80
C GLY A 190 5.83 -4.36 -15.19
N MET A 191 6.75 -5.34 -15.27
CA MET A 191 7.12 -5.96 -16.55
C MET A 191 5.96 -6.71 -17.20
N ASN A 192 5.18 -7.47 -16.41
CA ASN A 192 4.00 -8.18 -16.92
C ASN A 192 2.92 -7.22 -17.44
N GLU A 193 2.61 -6.18 -16.66
CA GLU A 193 1.63 -5.15 -17.04
C GLU A 193 2.09 -4.41 -18.30
N LEU A 194 3.36 -4.03 -18.39
CA LEU A 194 3.92 -3.37 -19.55
C LEU A 194 3.89 -4.27 -20.80
N ALA A 195 4.12 -5.58 -20.64
CA ALA A 195 3.96 -6.54 -21.72
C ALA A 195 2.49 -6.63 -22.19
N GLY A 196 1.53 -6.57 -21.26
CA GLY A 196 0.10 -6.46 -21.57
C GLY A 196 -0.21 -5.21 -22.39
N VAL A 197 0.28 -4.04 -21.95
CA VAL A 197 0.10 -2.78 -22.68
C VAL A 197 0.67 -2.85 -24.10
N TYR A 198 1.88 -3.39 -24.27
CA TYR A 198 2.47 -3.56 -25.61
C TYR A 198 1.71 -4.57 -26.47
N THR A 199 1.04 -5.55 -25.88
CA THR A 199 0.18 -6.48 -26.61
C THR A 199 -1.05 -5.76 -27.15
N GLU A 200 -1.67 -4.90 -26.33
CA GLU A 200 -2.81 -4.06 -26.74
C GLU A 200 -2.44 -3.06 -27.84
N THR A 201 -1.22 -2.48 -27.80
CA THR A 201 -0.71 -1.60 -28.88
C THR A 201 -0.19 -2.35 -30.11
N LYS A 202 -0.22 -3.69 -30.10
CA LYS A 202 0.29 -4.59 -31.15
C LYS A 202 1.80 -4.53 -31.37
N ASP A 203 2.54 -4.03 -30.39
CA ASP A 203 4.00 -4.03 -30.35
C ASP A 203 4.49 -5.36 -29.74
N TYR A 204 4.38 -6.44 -30.49
CA TYR A 204 4.61 -7.79 -29.96
C TYR A 204 6.06 -8.09 -29.56
N GLN A 205 7.03 -7.42 -30.19
CA GLN A 205 8.46 -7.60 -29.86
C GLN A 205 8.80 -7.13 -28.43
N PRO A 206 8.50 -5.88 -28.04
CA PRO A 206 8.70 -5.47 -26.64
C PRO A 206 7.79 -6.25 -25.68
N ALA A 207 6.56 -6.59 -26.05
CA ALA A 207 5.68 -7.41 -25.21
C ALA A 207 6.34 -8.75 -24.82
N LEU A 208 6.83 -9.51 -25.82
CA LEU A 208 7.51 -10.77 -25.60
C LEU A 208 8.76 -10.60 -24.74
N SER A 209 9.55 -9.55 -24.99
CA SER A 209 10.78 -9.28 -24.24
C SER A 209 10.52 -9.04 -22.75
N TYR A 210 9.53 -8.20 -22.41
CA TYR A 210 9.20 -7.91 -21.01
C TYR A 210 8.58 -9.12 -20.31
N ALA A 211 7.69 -9.87 -20.97
CA ALA A 211 7.11 -11.09 -20.41
C ALA A 211 8.18 -12.15 -20.10
N GLN A 212 9.16 -12.35 -21.00
CA GLN A 212 10.27 -13.27 -20.78
C GLN A 212 11.16 -12.86 -19.61
N LYS A 213 11.48 -11.56 -19.49
CA LYS A 213 12.26 -11.04 -18.35
C LYS A 213 11.54 -11.25 -17.03
N ALA A 214 10.24 -10.97 -16.97
CA ALA A 214 9.42 -11.19 -15.78
C ALA A 214 9.40 -12.66 -15.37
N LEU A 215 9.26 -13.58 -16.34
CA LEU A 215 9.27 -15.02 -16.09
C LEU A 215 10.61 -15.51 -15.52
N ILE A 216 11.73 -15.12 -16.15
CA ILE A 216 13.08 -15.49 -15.68
C ILE A 216 13.33 -14.97 -14.26
N LEU A 217 12.93 -13.73 -13.97
CA LEU A 217 13.06 -13.15 -12.64
C LEU A 217 12.23 -13.89 -11.59
N LYS A 218 11.00 -14.28 -11.94
CA LYS A 218 10.14 -15.07 -11.06
C LYS A 218 10.77 -16.43 -10.73
N GLU A 219 11.21 -17.17 -11.75
CA GLU A 219 11.84 -18.48 -11.58
C GLU A 219 13.13 -18.40 -10.74
N THR A 220 13.97 -17.40 -10.99
CA THR A 220 15.20 -17.20 -10.21
C THR A 220 14.94 -16.75 -8.77
N SER A 221 13.83 -16.04 -8.51
CA SER A 221 13.44 -15.64 -7.16
C SER A 221 12.79 -16.77 -6.34
N GLU A 222 12.19 -17.76 -7.00
CA GLU A 222 11.53 -18.92 -6.36
C GLU A 222 12.50 -20.10 -6.11
N LEU A 223 13.68 -20.11 -6.74
CA LEU A 223 14.70 -21.12 -6.48
C LEU A 223 15.36 -20.86 -5.12
N PRO A 224 15.33 -21.83 -4.17
CA PRO A 224 16.08 -21.69 -2.94
C PRO A 224 17.56 -21.57 -3.30
N LEU A 225 18.22 -20.52 -2.79
CA LEU A 225 19.67 -20.40 -2.81
C LEU A 225 20.24 -21.71 -2.27
N LYS A 226 20.75 -22.58 -3.17
CA LYS A 226 21.54 -23.74 -2.78
C LYS A 226 22.74 -23.16 -2.02
N LYS A 227 22.68 -23.22 -0.69
CA LYS A 227 23.81 -22.94 0.18
C LYS A 227 24.91 -23.92 -0.21
N GLY A 228 25.93 -23.42 -0.89
CA GLY A 228 27.22 -24.07 -1.01
C GLY A 228 28.01 -23.98 0.28
#